data_AF-A0A8K0Q620-F1
#
_entry.id   AF-A0A8K0Q620-F1
#
_cell.length_a   1.000
_cell.length_b   1.000
_cell.length_c   1.000
_cell.angle_alpha   90.00
_cell.angle_beta   90.00
_cell.angle_gamma   90.00
#
_symmetry.space_group_name_H-M   'P 1'
#
loop_
_entity.id
_entity.type
_entity.pdbx_description
1 polymer ?
#
loop_
_entity_poly.entity_id
_entity_poly.type
_entity_poly.pdbx_seq_one_letter_code
_entity_poly.pdbx_strand_id
1 'polypeptide(L)'
;MRFPSSHLLVAFAISLRPCTCFSVSTSSDANTLANAIFGNGLTILSSSFSGASVSSGTFADGPFGIGSGGILTSGAAVGALPGGDHYVNNGAAGSDTYCGAATYNAAILTVDLFLNPTFNGINFEYIMASEEEGGSADPVGIFLNGGQFAQDPDGNRLKATSRYLANPLVITPPNSVTSYPGSSPPFLVGVPVSGAFTVVLAICDQGDTEWDSAVLFKAEGCVDCNTEVRLAYVTSTTTVPADNHFDNYIGIYHSYINHVDNHTRRIYHSYAINHPGIDPDNNPDTHKHNFDYDERNSNNNGVNYDLRVNYNFLYCHCWEMW
;
A
#
# COMPACT_ATOMS: atom_id res chain seq x y z
N MET A 1 21.72 -49.13 46.98
CA MET A 1 22.26 -47.97 46.23
C MET A 1 21.25 -47.63 45.15
N ARG A 2 20.66 -46.42 45.20
CA ARG A 2 19.76 -45.89 44.18
C ARG A 2 20.59 -45.16 43.13
N PHE A 3 20.45 -45.50 41.85
CA PHE A 3 20.96 -44.67 40.76
C PHE A 3 19.91 -43.61 40.38
N PRO A 4 20.30 -42.35 40.12
CA PRO A 4 19.35 -41.28 39.82
C PRO A 4 18.91 -41.27 38.35
N SER A 5 17.74 -40.67 38.20
CA SER A 5 16.99 -40.30 36.99
C SER A 5 17.79 -40.09 35.70
N SER A 6 17.36 -40.78 34.64
CA SER A 6 17.65 -40.44 33.25
C SER A 6 16.97 -39.12 32.88
N HIS A 7 17.77 -38.10 32.56
CA HIS A 7 17.27 -36.83 32.05
C HIS A 7 16.73 -37.01 30.62
N LEU A 8 15.47 -36.65 30.42
CA LEU A 8 14.87 -36.41 29.10
C LEU A 8 15.59 -35.24 28.42
N LEU A 9 16.31 -35.51 27.34
CA LEU A 9 16.72 -34.49 26.37
C LEU A 9 15.54 -34.25 25.43
N VAL A 10 14.79 -33.17 25.65
CA VAL A 10 13.83 -32.66 24.67
C VAL A 10 14.61 -31.74 23.72
N ALA A 11 14.83 -32.19 22.48
CA ALA A 11 15.38 -31.35 21.42
C ALA A 11 14.27 -30.41 20.92
N PHE A 12 14.36 -29.13 21.26
CA PHE A 12 13.58 -28.07 20.62
C PHE A 12 14.18 -27.79 19.24
N ALA A 13 13.61 -28.38 18.19
CA ALA A 13 13.84 -27.92 16.83
C ALA A 13 13.10 -26.59 16.65
N ILE A 14 13.77 -25.47 16.94
CA ILE A 14 13.26 -24.16 16.56
C ILE A 14 13.35 -24.11 15.03
N SER A 15 12.18 -24.19 14.38
CA SER A 15 12.05 -23.92 12.95
C SER A 15 12.43 -22.47 12.72
N LEU A 16 13.69 -22.21 12.37
CA LEU A 16 14.12 -20.95 11.80
C LEU A 16 13.33 -20.78 10.49
N ARG A 17 12.27 -19.96 10.51
CA ARG A 17 11.65 -19.53 9.26
C ARG A 17 12.72 -18.75 8.50
N PRO A 18 13.02 -19.09 7.24
CA PRO A 18 13.93 -18.28 6.45
C PRO A 18 13.37 -16.86 6.45
N CYS A 19 14.20 -15.89 6.81
CA CYS A 19 13.80 -14.52 6.67
C CYS A 19 13.91 -14.17 5.20
N THR A 20 12.77 -14.02 4.55
CA THR A 20 12.68 -13.72 3.14
C THR A 20 12.65 -12.20 2.99
N CYS A 21 13.52 -11.67 2.14
CA CYS A 21 13.73 -10.24 1.93
C CYS A 21 13.08 -9.83 0.62
N PHE A 22 12.65 -8.56 0.55
CA PHE A 22 11.99 -8.01 -0.64
C PHE A 22 12.79 -8.38 -1.89
N SER A 23 12.11 -9.04 -2.83
CA SER A 23 12.73 -9.56 -4.04
C SER A 23 11.84 -9.26 -5.23
N VAL A 24 12.48 -9.06 -6.39
CA VAL A 24 11.82 -8.82 -7.66
C VAL A 24 12.46 -9.74 -8.69
N SER A 25 11.62 -10.44 -9.46
CA SER A 25 12.02 -11.22 -10.62
C SER A 25 11.38 -10.60 -11.85
N THR A 26 12.19 -10.04 -12.75
CA THR A 26 11.71 -9.48 -14.02
C THR A 26 10.99 -10.53 -14.85
N SER A 27 9.85 -10.14 -15.43
CA SER A 27 9.11 -10.96 -16.39
C SER A 27 8.14 -10.08 -17.15
N SER A 28 8.16 -10.18 -18.48
CA SER A 28 7.15 -9.61 -19.37
C SER A 28 6.13 -10.64 -19.87
N ASP A 29 6.15 -11.86 -19.31
CA ASP A 29 5.14 -12.88 -19.61
C ASP A 29 3.83 -12.53 -18.91
N ALA A 30 2.80 -12.23 -19.70
CA ALA A 30 1.52 -11.74 -19.21
C ALA A 30 0.84 -12.72 -18.24
N ASN A 31 0.97 -14.03 -18.47
CA ASN A 31 0.38 -15.03 -17.59
C ASN A 31 1.11 -15.09 -16.25
N THR A 32 2.44 -14.98 -16.25
CA THR A 32 3.25 -14.92 -15.03
C THR A 32 2.87 -13.71 -14.18
N LEU A 33 2.76 -12.54 -14.79
CA LEU A 33 2.33 -11.31 -14.12
C LEU A 33 0.90 -11.42 -13.58
N ALA A 34 -0.04 -11.89 -14.41
CA ALA A 34 -1.43 -12.04 -14.01
C ALA A 34 -1.59 -13.04 -12.85
N ASN A 35 -0.90 -14.18 -12.88
CA ASN A 35 -0.93 -15.17 -11.79
C ASN A 35 -0.30 -14.65 -10.49
N ALA A 36 0.68 -13.75 -10.58
CA ALA A 36 1.27 -13.14 -9.40
C ALA A 36 0.33 -12.09 -8.77
N ILE A 37 -0.38 -11.32 -9.58
CA ILE A 37 -1.25 -10.22 -9.12
C ILE A 37 -2.61 -10.72 -8.65
N PHE A 38 -3.27 -11.57 -9.43
CA PHE A 38 -4.66 -11.97 -9.22
C PHE A 38 -4.74 -13.31 -8.49
N GLY A 39 -5.04 -13.24 -7.20
CA GLY A 39 -5.07 -14.38 -6.28
C GLY A 39 -6.45 -14.99 -6.10
N ASN A 40 -6.75 -15.35 -4.85
CA ASN A 40 -7.94 -16.11 -4.47
C ASN A 40 -9.24 -15.49 -5.02
N GLY A 41 -10.18 -16.33 -5.44
CA GLY A 41 -11.48 -15.90 -5.95
C GLY A 41 -11.50 -15.44 -7.41
N LEU A 42 -10.34 -15.32 -8.06
CA LEU A 42 -10.22 -14.88 -9.45
C LEU A 42 -9.70 -16.02 -10.33
N THR A 43 -10.25 -16.15 -11.53
CA THR A 43 -9.75 -17.06 -12.57
C THR A 43 -9.32 -16.25 -13.79
N ILE A 44 -8.08 -16.42 -14.23
CA ILE A 44 -7.56 -15.77 -15.43
C ILE A 44 -8.12 -16.50 -16.66
N LEU A 45 -8.81 -15.76 -17.51
CA LEU A 45 -9.35 -16.23 -18.79
C LEU A 45 -8.36 -15.96 -19.93
N SER A 46 -7.75 -14.77 -19.92
CA SER A 46 -6.75 -14.33 -20.89
C SER A 46 -5.86 -13.27 -20.26
N SER A 47 -4.65 -13.09 -20.78
CA SER A 47 -3.78 -11.99 -20.38
C SER A 47 -2.90 -11.52 -21.55
N SER A 48 -2.58 -10.23 -21.56
CA SER A 48 -1.63 -9.63 -22.50
C SER A 48 -0.84 -8.52 -21.82
N PHE A 49 0.44 -8.42 -22.15
CA PHE A 49 1.34 -7.38 -21.64
C PHE A 49 1.87 -6.53 -22.79
N SER A 50 1.89 -5.21 -22.59
CA SER A 50 2.49 -4.24 -23.49
C SER A 50 3.46 -3.38 -22.70
N GLY A 51 4.73 -3.41 -23.08
CA GLY A 51 5.81 -2.67 -22.43
C GLY A 51 7.17 -3.26 -22.77
N ALA A 52 8.23 -2.71 -22.21
CA ALA A 52 9.57 -3.25 -22.35
C ALA A 52 9.70 -4.59 -21.59
N SER A 53 10.61 -5.46 -22.04
CA SER A 53 10.84 -6.76 -21.35
C SER A 53 11.34 -6.62 -19.90
N VAL A 54 11.88 -5.45 -19.56
CA VAL A 54 12.40 -5.11 -18.23
C VAL A 54 11.39 -4.38 -17.34
N SER A 55 10.28 -3.88 -17.90
CA SER A 55 9.40 -2.92 -17.22
C SER A 55 8.34 -3.55 -16.31
N SER A 56 8.49 -4.84 -16.02
CA SER A 56 7.58 -5.59 -15.17
C SER A 56 8.24 -6.82 -14.55
N GLY A 57 7.61 -7.34 -13.50
CA GLY A 57 8.05 -8.56 -12.83
C GLY A 57 7.10 -9.02 -11.74
N THR A 58 7.51 -10.05 -11.01
CA THR A 58 6.84 -10.53 -9.80
C THR A 58 7.67 -10.17 -8.58
N PHE A 59 7.04 -9.90 -7.46
CA PHE A 59 7.73 -9.65 -6.20
C PHE A 59 7.29 -10.61 -5.08
N ALA A 60 8.19 -10.84 -4.13
CA ALA A 60 7.90 -11.50 -2.86
C ALA A 60 8.39 -10.64 -1.70
N ASP A 61 7.78 -10.83 -0.52
CA ASP A 61 8.04 -10.06 0.70
C ASP A 61 8.04 -8.55 0.46
N GLY A 62 7.01 -8.10 -0.26
CA GLY A 62 6.77 -6.72 -0.60
C GLY A 62 6.70 -5.81 0.64
N PRO A 63 7.02 -4.52 0.46
CA PRO A 63 7.00 -3.53 1.53
C PRO A 63 5.64 -3.47 2.24
N PHE A 64 5.67 -3.05 3.50
CA PHE A 64 4.48 -2.69 4.28
C PHE A 64 3.45 -3.83 4.49
N GLY A 65 3.82 -5.08 4.20
CA GLY A 65 2.98 -6.25 4.46
C GLY A 65 2.10 -6.70 3.29
N ILE A 66 2.23 -6.10 2.10
CA ILE A 66 1.45 -6.49 0.90
C ILE A 66 1.69 -7.96 0.48
N GLY A 67 2.82 -8.55 0.88
CA GLY A 67 3.13 -9.96 0.65
C GLY A 67 3.76 -10.18 -0.72
N SER A 68 3.10 -10.90 -1.61
CA SER A 68 3.61 -11.20 -2.96
C SER A 68 2.62 -10.73 -4.01
N GLY A 69 3.14 -10.36 -5.18
CA GLY A 69 2.35 -9.72 -6.23
C GLY A 69 3.13 -9.48 -7.51
N GLY A 70 2.61 -8.60 -8.37
CA GLY A 70 3.30 -8.13 -9.57
C GLY A 70 3.72 -6.67 -9.46
N ILE A 71 4.84 -6.32 -10.08
CA ILE A 71 5.35 -4.96 -10.17
C ILE A 71 5.32 -4.52 -11.64
N LEU A 72 4.79 -3.33 -11.89
CA LEU A 72 4.91 -2.62 -13.16
C LEU A 72 5.70 -1.34 -12.92
N THR A 73 6.53 -0.93 -13.87
CA THR A 73 7.35 0.28 -13.73
C THR A 73 7.51 0.99 -15.06
N SER A 74 7.72 2.30 -15.01
CA SER A 74 8.20 3.05 -16.17
C SER A 74 9.71 2.87 -16.42
N GLY A 75 10.44 2.27 -15.49
CA GLY A 75 11.84 1.91 -15.62
C GLY A 75 12.10 0.42 -15.85
N ALA A 76 13.11 -0.08 -15.15
CA ALA A 76 13.39 -1.51 -15.00
C ALA A 76 12.83 -2.03 -13.65
N ALA A 77 12.18 -3.20 -13.64
CA ALA A 77 11.54 -3.75 -12.44
C ALA A 77 12.55 -4.04 -11.31
N VAL A 78 13.76 -4.48 -11.68
CA VAL A 78 14.87 -4.65 -10.73
C VAL A 78 15.40 -3.33 -10.18
N GLY A 79 15.06 -2.20 -10.84
CA GLY A 79 15.33 -0.85 -10.36
C GLY A 79 14.74 -0.59 -8.98
N ALA A 80 13.66 -1.29 -8.60
CA ALA A 80 13.03 -1.20 -7.28
C ALA A 80 13.81 -1.89 -6.14
N LEU A 81 14.77 -2.75 -6.44
CA LEU A 81 15.59 -3.44 -5.45
C LEU A 81 16.67 -2.51 -4.89
N PRO A 82 17.11 -2.67 -3.63
CA PRO A 82 18.19 -1.86 -3.06
C PRO A 82 19.42 -1.76 -3.98
N GLY A 83 19.82 -0.54 -4.31
CA GLY A 83 20.94 -0.27 -5.23
C GLY A 83 20.61 -0.44 -6.73
N GLY A 84 19.33 -0.63 -7.07
CA GLY A 84 18.84 -0.61 -8.44
C GLY A 84 19.00 0.76 -9.10
N ASP A 85 18.86 0.79 -10.42
CA ASP A 85 18.88 2.02 -11.21
C ASP A 85 17.44 2.52 -11.41
N HIS A 86 17.18 3.77 -11.03
CA HIS A 86 15.85 4.39 -11.09
C HIS A 86 15.77 5.43 -12.22
N TYR A 87 16.76 5.41 -13.14
CA TYR A 87 16.84 6.35 -14.26
C TYR A 87 16.89 5.66 -15.63
N VAL A 88 16.11 4.59 -15.78
CA VAL A 88 16.16 3.69 -16.93
C VAL A 88 15.05 3.98 -17.91
N ASN A 89 15.38 4.69 -18.99
CA ASN A 89 14.51 4.76 -20.16
C ASN A 89 14.29 3.36 -20.76
N ASN A 90 13.11 2.77 -20.53
CA ASN A 90 12.79 1.42 -20.98
C ASN A 90 12.46 1.34 -22.49
N GLY A 91 12.24 2.49 -23.15
CA GLY A 91 12.05 2.63 -24.59
C GLY A 91 10.66 2.24 -25.11
N ALA A 92 9.74 1.83 -24.24
CA ALA A 92 8.35 1.58 -24.64
C ALA A 92 7.62 2.90 -24.96
N ALA A 93 6.64 2.83 -25.86
CA ALA A 93 5.75 3.95 -26.08
C ALA A 93 4.89 4.21 -24.83
N GLY A 94 4.44 5.45 -24.64
CA GLY A 94 3.43 5.78 -23.63
C GLY A 94 2.02 5.30 -24.00
N SER A 95 1.02 5.80 -23.28
CA SER A 95 -0.38 5.47 -23.55
C SER A 95 -1.32 6.63 -23.26
N ASP A 96 -1.84 7.25 -24.32
CA ASP A 96 -2.90 8.25 -24.21
C ASP A 96 -4.16 7.69 -23.55
N THR A 97 -4.47 6.42 -23.81
CA THR A 97 -5.67 5.75 -23.29
C THR A 97 -5.61 5.52 -21.78
N TYR A 98 -4.49 4.99 -21.28
CA TYR A 98 -4.40 4.55 -19.89
C TYR A 98 -3.61 5.51 -19.01
N CYS A 99 -2.66 6.25 -19.55
CA CYS A 99 -1.80 7.17 -18.81
C CYS A 99 -2.11 8.64 -19.14
N GLY A 100 -2.66 8.92 -20.32
CA GLY A 100 -2.91 10.28 -20.80
C GLY A 100 -1.82 10.77 -21.75
N ALA A 101 -2.02 11.97 -22.26
CA ALA A 101 -1.13 12.57 -23.26
C ALA A 101 0.29 12.82 -22.73
N ALA A 102 1.25 12.85 -23.66
CA ALA A 102 2.66 13.12 -23.38
C ALA A 102 3.28 12.15 -22.35
N THR A 103 2.94 10.87 -22.50
CA THR A 103 3.48 9.80 -21.67
C THR A 103 4.45 8.93 -22.45
N TYR A 104 5.32 8.23 -21.72
CA TYR A 104 6.37 7.37 -22.27
C TYR A 104 6.54 6.12 -21.40
N ASN A 105 7.36 5.18 -21.88
CA ASN A 105 7.84 4.05 -21.08
C ASN A 105 6.74 3.19 -20.44
N ALA A 106 5.60 3.02 -21.12
CA ALA A 106 4.47 2.36 -20.50
C ALA A 106 4.74 0.88 -20.16
N ALA A 107 4.24 0.46 -19.00
CA ALA A 107 4.03 -0.95 -18.65
C ALA A 107 2.54 -1.18 -18.41
N ILE A 108 1.91 -1.97 -19.27
CA ILE A 108 0.46 -2.19 -19.28
C ILE A 108 0.16 -3.68 -19.29
N LEU A 109 -0.56 -4.14 -18.28
CA LEU A 109 -1.09 -5.50 -18.19
C LEU A 109 -2.60 -5.46 -18.36
N THR A 110 -3.12 -6.17 -19.35
CA THR A 110 -4.56 -6.39 -19.55
C THR A 110 -4.89 -7.85 -19.24
N VAL A 111 -5.89 -8.08 -18.40
CA VAL A 111 -6.31 -9.42 -17.97
C VAL A 111 -7.81 -9.54 -18.02
N ASP A 112 -8.30 -10.55 -18.71
CA ASP A 112 -9.69 -10.98 -18.60
C ASP A 112 -9.82 -11.97 -17.45
N LEU A 113 -10.73 -11.69 -16.53
CA LEU A 113 -10.93 -12.43 -15.30
C LEU A 113 -12.36 -12.94 -15.21
N PHE A 114 -12.55 -14.03 -14.47
CA PHE A 114 -13.84 -14.47 -13.98
C PHE A 114 -13.83 -14.45 -12.44
N LEU A 115 -14.80 -13.77 -11.84
CA LEU A 115 -14.99 -13.77 -10.39
C LEU A 115 -15.75 -15.03 -9.97
N ASN A 116 -15.19 -15.79 -9.04
CA ASN A 116 -15.89 -16.91 -8.42
C ASN A 116 -17.18 -16.40 -7.73
N PRO A 117 -18.36 -17.02 -7.98
CA PRO A 117 -19.64 -16.59 -7.41
C PRO A 117 -19.72 -16.50 -5.88
N THR A 118 -18.76 -17.03 -5.13
CA THR A 118 -18.68 -16.83 -3.67
C THR A 118 -18.28 -15.41 -3.27
N PHE A 119 -17.77 -14.60 -4.20
CA PHE A 119 -17.34 -13.22 -4.00
C PHE A 119 -18.28 -12.25 -4.73
N ASN A 120 -18.36 -11.01 -4.25
CA ASN A 120 -19.19 -9.94 -4.84
C ASN A 120 -18.37 -8.75 -5.38
N GLY A 121 -17.04 -8.86 -5.37
CA GLY A 121 -16.15 -7.94 -6.08
C GLY A 121 -14.69 -8.34 -5.98
N ILE A 122 -13.81 -7.41 -6.34
CA ILE A 122 -12.36 -7.53 -6.29
C ILE A 122 -11.78 -6.46 -5.38
N ASN A 123 -10.80 -6.81 -4.55
CA ASN A 123 -10.06 -5.88 -3.71
C ASN A 123 -8.65 -5.75 -4.26
N PHE A 124 -8.26 -4.53 -4.61
CA PHE A 124 -6.90 -4.21 -5.02
C PHE A 124 -6.12 -3.68 -3.82
N GLU A 125 -4.90 -4.15 -3.67
CA GLU A 125 -3.87 -3.57 -2.81
C GLU A 125 -2.72 -3.07 -3.70
N TYR A 126 -2.29 -1.83 -3.50
CA TYR A 126 -1.23 -1.25 -4.31
C TYR A 126 -0.37 -0.23 -3.56
N ILE A 127 0.91 -0.21 -3.92
CA ILE A 127 1.93 0.71 -3.37
C ILE A 127 2.63 1.33 -4.56
N MET A 128 2.72 2.66 -4.59
CA MET A 128 3.53 3.38 -5.56
C MET A 128 4.87 3.75 -4.91
N ALA A 129 5.97 3.56 -5.64
CA ALA A 129 7.30 4.03 -5.26
C ALA A 129 7.90 4.80 -6.44
N SER A 130 8.63 5.88 -6.20
CA SER A 130 9.02 6.79 -7.28
C SER A 130 10.28 7.58 -6.96
N GLU A 131 11.07 7.83 -8.00
CA GLU A 131 12.20 8.78 -8.02
C GLU A 131 11.73 10.24 -8.20
N GLU A 132 10.49 10.44 -8.65
CA GLU A 132 9.91 11.73 -9.07
C GLU A 132 9.42 12.61 -7.91
N GLU A 133 10.17 12.72 -6.81
CA GLU A 133 9.73 13.49 -5.63
C GLU A 133 9.39 14.95 -5.99
N GLY A 134 8.09 15.23 -6.18
CA GLY A 134 7.57 16.54 -6.60
C GLY A 134 7.83 16.92 -8.06
N GLY A 135 8.29 15.96 -8.89
CA GLY A 135 8.67 16.14 -10.29
C GLY A 135 7.54 15.87 -11.28
N SER A 136 7.81 14.97 -12.22
CA SER A 136 6.87 14.51 -13.24
C SER A 136 5.81 13.59 -12.62
N ALA A 137 4.63 13.55 -13.25
CA ALA A 137 3.44 13.07 -12.56
C ALA A 137 3.24 11.56 -12.57
N ASP A 138 3.95 10.79 -13.40
CA ASP A 138 3.88 9.32 -13.55
C ASP A 138 2.55 8.67 -13.13
N PRO A 139 1.56 8.69 -14.04
CA PRO A 139 0.19 8.31 -13.71
C PRO A 139 0.01 6.80 -13.61
N VAL A 140 -0.65 6.34 -12.54
CA VAL A 140 -0.99 4.93 -12.29
C VAL A 140 -2.41 4.62 -12.74
N GLY A 141 -2.67 3.42 -13.24
CA GLY A 141 -3.99 2.98 -13.65
C GLY A 141 -4.38 1.61 -13.13
N ILE A 142 -5.61 1.50 -12.63
CA ILE A 142 -6.36 0.28 -12.37
C ILE A 142 -7.71 0.48 -13.03
N PHE A 143 -7.89 -0.04 -14.24
CA PHE A 143 -9.14 0.08 -14.96
C PHE A 143 -9.93 -1.21 -14.86
N LEU A 144 -11.19 -1.16 -14.42
CA LEU A 144 -12.10 -2.30 -14.43
C LEU A 144 -13.29 -1.95 -15.32
N ASN A 145 -13.48 -2.70 -16.40
CA ASN A 145 -14.47 -2.42 -17.46
C ASN A 145 -14.43 -0.95 -17.94
N GLY A 146 -13.25 -0.34 -17.97
CA GLY A 146 -13.01 1.05 -18.39
C GLY A 146 -13.12 2.11 -17.29
N GLY A 147 -13.62 1.77 -16.09
CA GLY A 147 -13.62 2.69 -14.94
C GLY A 147 -12.26 2.71 -14.24
N GLN A 148 -11.72 3.89 -13.89
CA GLN A 148 -10.42 4.06 -13.21
C GLN A 148 -10.55 4.04 -11.69
N PHE A 149 -9.78 3.17 -11.03
CA PHE A 149 -9.79 2.90 -9.59
C PHE A 149 -8.43 3.05 -8.89
N ALA A 150 -7.35 3.38 -9.62
CA ALA A 150 -6.08 3.76 -9.00
C ALA A 150 -6.18 5.17 -8.42
N GLN A 151 -6.85 5.29 -7.27
CA GLN A 151 -7.15 6.56 -6.63
C GLN A 151 -6.45 6.66 -5.28
N ASP A 152 -6.28 7.88 -4.79
CA ASP A 152 -5.95 8.15 -3.41
C ASP A 152 -7.23 8.34 -2.57
N PRO A 153 -7.14 8.40 -1.22
CA PRO A 153 -8.29 8.66 -0.36
C PRO A 153 -9.03 9.98 -0.60
N ASP A 154 -8.42 10.93 -1.33
CA ASP A 154 -9.07 12.19 -1.71
C ASP A 154 -9.82 12.06 -3.07
N GLY A 155 -9.85 10.84 -3.65
CA GLY A 155 -10.50 10.52 -4.92
C GLY A 155 -9.72 10.93 -6.16
N ASN A 156 -8.47 11.40 -5.99
CA ASN A 156 -7.62 11.79 -7.10
C ASN A 156 -6.92 10.56 -7.66
N ARG A 157 -6.67 10.54 -8.98
CA ARG A 157 -5.84 9.50 -9.58
C ARG A 157 -4.45 9.50 -8.93
N LEU A 158 -4.00 8.33 -8.49
CA LEU A 158 -2.67 8.15 -7.94
C LEU A 158 -1.61 8.37 -9.02
N LYS A 159 -0.60 9.14 -8.66
CA LYS A 159 0.46 9.62 -9.54
C LYS A 159 1.69 9.98 -8.69
N ALA A 160 2.89 10.09 -9.25
CA ALA A 160 4.11 10.30 -8.45
C ALA A 160 4.10 11.63 -7.67
N THR A 161 3.39 12.64 -8.18
CA THR A 161 3.17 13.93 -7.51
C THR A 161 2.00 13.92 -6.51
N SER A 162 1.38 12.78 -6.24
CA SER A 162 0.34 12.67 -5.21
C SER A 162 0.91 13.00 -3.83
N ARG A 163 0.10 13.63 -2.97
CA ARG A 163 0.50 13.99 -1.59
C ARG A 163 1.01 12.83 -0.73
N TYR A 164 0.69 11.59 -1.11
CA TYR A 164 1.10 10.36 -0.44
C TYR A 164 2.53 9.94 -0.76
N LEU A 165 3.16 10.59 -1.75
CA LEU A 165 4.57 10.52 -2.10
C LEU A 165 5.34 11.77 -1.61
N ALA A 166 4.68 12.64 -0.84
CA ALA A 166 5.27 13.83 -0.25
C ALA A 166 5.20 13.80 1.28
N ASN A 167 6.07 14.58 1.91
CA ASN A 167 6.04 14.72 3.36
C ASN A 167 4.70 15.34 3.84
N PRO A 168 4.12 14.80 4.93
CA PRO A 168 4.71 13.81 5.83
C PRO A 168 4.14 12.38 5.66
N LEU A 169 3.48 12.09 4.54
CA LEU A 169 2.82 10.79 4.31
C LEU A 169 3.70 9.77 3.58
N VAL A 170 4.70 10.26 2.84
CA VAL A 170 5.69 9.43 2.17
C VAL A 170 6.44 8.56 3.17
N ILE A 171 6.67 7.30 2.79
CA ILE A 171 7.52 6.38 3.52
C ILE A 171 8.87 6.34 2.81
N THR A 172 9.90 6.83 3.47
CA THR A 172 11.26 6.91 2.94
C THR A 172 12.16 5.81 3.53
N PRO A 173 13.30 5.49 2.89
CA PRO A 173 14.32 4.66 3.51
C PRO A 173 14.74 5.18 4.91
N PRO A 174 15.03 4.29 5.88
CA PRO A 174 15.11 2.83 5.75
C PRO A 174 13.77 2.12 5.94
N ASN A 175 12.66 2.83 6.09
CA ASN A 175 11.35 2.20 6.32
C ASN A 175 10.71 1.72 5.01
N SER A 176 11.00 2.38 3.89
CA SER A 176 10.79 1.77 2.58
C SER A 176 11.97 0.88 2.22
N VAL A 177 11.67 -0.35 1.79
CA VAL A 177 12.65 -1.33 1.30
C VAL A 177 12.82 -1.28 -0.22
N THR A 178 12.02 -0.45 -0.90
CA THR A 178 12.31 -0.11 -2.29
C THR A 178 13.52 0.82 -2.33
N SER A 179 14.27 0.80 -3.41
CA SER A 179 15.40 1.71 -3.64
C SER A 179 15.01 3.15 -3.94
N TYR A 180 13.79 3.39 -4.41
CA TYR A 180 13.24 4.73 -4.63
C TYR A 180 13.28 5.60 -3.35
N PRO A 181 13.43 6.93 -3.48
CA PRO A 181 13.50 7.85 -2.35
C PRO A 181 12.21 7.88 -1.51
N GLY A 182 11.07 7.57 -2.12
CA GLY A 182 9.78 7.53 -1.44
C GLY A 182 8.84 6.45 -1.95
N SER A 183 8.02 5.93 -1.05
CA SER A 183 6.87 5.08 -1.37
C SER A 183 5.61 5.60 -0.70
N SER A 184 4.46 5.36 -1.32
CA SER A 184 3.17 5.58 -0.69
C SER A 184 2.95 4.59 0.44
N PRO A 185 2.05 4.91 1.38
CA PRO A 185 1.38 3.87 2.15
C PRO A 185 0.66 2.89 1.20
N PRO A 186 0.43 1.64 1.62
CA PRO A 186 -0.38 0.70 0.85
C PRO A 186 -1.83 1.18 0.79
N PHE A 187 -2.39 1.26 -0.41
CA PHE A 187 -3.79 1.58 -0.66
C PHE A 187 -4.60 0.29 -0.83
N LEU A 188 -5.82 0.28 -0.32
CA LEU A 188 -6.81 -0.77 -0.51
C LEU A 188 -8.09 -0.17 -1.10
N VAL A 189 -8.60 -0.77 -2.18
CA VAL A 189 -9.90 -0.41 -2.76
C VAL A 189 -10.64 -1.64 -3.25
N GLY A 190 -11.90 -1.76 -2.87
CA GLY A 190 -12.82 -2.78 -3.33
C GLY A 190 -13.70 -2.27 -4.46
N VAL A 191 -13.85 -3.07 -5.51
CA VAL A 191 -14.70 -2.76 -6.67
C VAL A 191 -15.75 -3.86 -6.84
N PRO A 192 -17.05 -3.54 -6.65
CA PRO A 192 -18.12 -4.48 -6.89
C PRO A 192 -18.15 -4.91 -8.36
N VAL A 193 -18.09 -6.22 -8.60
CA VAL A 193 -18.13 -6.82 -9.94
C VAL A 193 -18.63 -8.26 -9.82
N SER A 194 -19.14 -8.83 -10.91
CA SER A 194 -19.53 -10.24 -10.96
C SER A 194 -19.29 -10.82 -12.35
N GLY A 195 -19.16 -12.14 -12.44
CA GLY A 195 -18.98 -12.83 -13.71
C GLY A 195 -17.64 -12.52 -14.36
N ALA A 196 -17.62 -12.41 -15.69
CA ALA A 196 -16.44 -12.10 -16.47
C ALA A 196 -16.26 -10.58 -16.64
N PHE A 197 -15.03 -10.09 -16.51
CA PHE A 197 -14.68 -8.68 -16.61
C PHE A 197 -13.22 -8.51 -17.01
N THR A 198 -12.87 -7.31 -17.48
CA THR A 198 -11.49 -6.99 -17.89
C THR A 198 -10.88 -5.99 -16.90
N VAL A 199 -9.64 -6.27 -16.49
CA VAL A 199 -8.79 -5.37 -15.72
C VAL A 199 -7.62 -4.90 -16.59
N VAL A 200 -7.31 -3.60 -16.54
CA VAL A 200 -6.07 -3.05 -17.09
C VAL A 200 -5.28 -2.36 -15.98
N LEU A 201 -4.04 -2.80 -15.77
CA LEU A 201 -3.09 -2.18 -14.87
C LEU A 201 -2.06 -1.42 -15.71
N ALA A 202 -1.76 -0.18 -15.35
CA ALA A 202 -0.87 0.67 -16.13
C ALA A 202 -0.02 1.58 -15.27
N ILE A 203 1.19 1.87 -15.75
CA ILE A 203 2.05 2.96 -15.30
C ILE A 203 2.82 3.47 -16.52
N CYS A 204 3.08 4.78 -16.55
CA CYS A 204 3.89 5.44 -17.58
C CYS A 204 4.67 6.59 -16.96
N ASP A 205 5.78 6.97 -17.58
CA ASP A 205 6.38 8.28 -17.32
C ASP A 205 5.51 9.37 -17.93
N GLN A 206 5.42 10.53 -17.26
CA GLN A 206 4.74 11.70 -17.82
C GLN A 206 5.63 12.93 -17.86
N GLY A 207 5.95 13.39 -19.07
CA GLY A 207 6.72 14.61 -19.30
C GLY A 207 8.16 14.35 -19.71
N ASP A 208 8.76 13.26 -19.23
CA ASP A 208 10.10 12.81 -19.58
C ASP A 208 10.16 11.27 -19.69
N THR A 209 11.38 10.72 -19.75
CA THR A 209 11.63 9.29 -19.96
C THR A 209 12.65 8.71 -18.98
N GLU A 210 12.98 9.44 -17.91
CA GLU A 210 14.26 9.27 -17.21
C GLU A 210 14.13 9.13 -15.70
N TRP A 211 13.02 9.45 -15.07
CA TRP A 211 12.85 9.36 -13.62
C TRP A 211 11.77 8.34 -13.32
N ASP A 212 12.18 7.16 -12.88
CA ASP A 212 11.29 6.03 -12.91
C ASP A 212 10.35 5.99 -11.71
N SER A 213 9.16 5.44 -11.97
CA SER A 213 8.20 5.06 -10.96
C SER A 213 7.84 3.58 -11.07
N ALA A 214 7.44 2.98 -9.95
CA ALA A 214 6.95 1.61 -9.88
C ALA A 214 5.67 1.51 -9.07
N VAL A 215 4.83 0.53 -9.43
CA VAL A 215 3.66 0.16 -8.65
C VAL A 215 3.66 -1.34 -8.42
N LEU A 216 3.55 -1.69 -7.15
CA LEU A 216 3.36 -3.06 -6.69
C LEU A 216 1.86 -3.29 -6.57
N PHE A 217 1.36 -4.34 -7.21
CA PHE A 217 -0.05 -4.71 -7.24
C PHE A 217 -0.28 -6.10 -6.64
N LYS A 218 -1.39 -6.22 -5.93
CA LYS A 218 -2.01 -7.48 -5.53
C LYS A 218 -3.52 -7.33 -5.58
N ALA A 219 -4.23 -8.39 -5.95
CA ALA A 219 -5.68 -8.38 -5.98
C ALA A 219 -6.29 -9.74 -5.63
N GLU A 220 -7.40 -9.72 -4.92
CA GLU A 220 -8.14 -10.92 -4.52
C GLU A 220 -9.65 -10.66 -4.61
N GLY A 221 -10.46 -11.70 -4.76
CA GLY A 221 -11.90 -11.60 -4.61
C GLY A 221 -12.26 -11.17 -3.18
N CYS A 222 -13.24 -10.28 -3.05
CA CYS A 222 -13.78 -9.85 -1.75
C CYS A 222 -15.26 -10.18 -1.61
N VAL A 223 -15.65 -10.43 -0.36
CA VAL A 223 -17.03 -10.39 0.10
C VAL A 223 -17.19 -9.07 0.85
N ASP A 224 -18.22 -8.31 0.49
CA ASP A 224 -18.52 -7.00 1.08
C ASP A 224 -17.36 -6.00 0.91
N CYS A 225 -16.94 -5.87 -0.36
CA CYS A 225 -15.89 -4.99 -0.78
C CYS A 225 -16.14 -3.54 -0.32
N ASN A 226 -15.15 -2.95 0.35
CA ASN A 226 -15.22 -1.53 0.70
C ASN A 226 -14.82 -0.68 -0.50
N THR A 227 -15.73 0.16 -0.97
CA THR A 227 -15.54 1.00 -2.15
C THR A 227 -14.74 2.26 -1.90
N GLU A 228 -14.51 2.62 -0.64
CA GLU A 228 -13.64 3.74 -0.27
C GLU A 228 -12.18 3.29 -0.28
N VAL A 229 -11.31 4.14 -0.84
CA VAL A 229 -9.87 3.93 -0.78
C VAL A 229 -9.41 4.09 0.66
N ARG A 230 -8.71 3.08 1.19
CA ARG A 230 -8.19 3.06 2.56
C ARG A 230 -6.69 2.85 2.57
N LEU A 231 -6.04 3.34 3.62
CA LEU A 231 -4.63 3.06 3.88
C LEU A 231 -4.49 1.79 4.73
N ALA A 232 -3.69 0.84 4.28
CA ALA A 232 -3.47 -0.45 4.92
C ALA A 232 -2.22 -0.44 5.81
N TYR A 233 -2.17 0.43 6.82
CA TYR A 233 -1.04 0.39 7.75
C TYR A 233 -1.04 -0.89 8.57
N VAL A 234 0.06 -1.63 8.53
CA VAL A 234 0.37 -2.60 9.59
C VAL A 234 0.87 -1.80 10.79
N THR A 235 0.07 -1.74 11.86
CA THR A 235 0.46 -1.10 13.12
C THR A 235 1.05 -2.15 14.07
N SER A 236 2.14 -1.78 14.76
CA SER A 236 2.74 -2.59 15.83
C SER A 236 2.61 -1.84 17.15
N THR A 237 2.03 -2.48 18.16
CA THR A 237 1.91 -1.91 19.51
C THR A 237 3.07 -2.41 20.36
N THR A 238 3.87 -1.47 20.89
CA THR A 238 4.94 -1.80 21.85
C THR A 238 4.60 -1.20 23.21
N THR A 239 4.60 -2.01 24.26
CA THR A 239 4.48 -1.53 25.64
C THR A 239 5.82 -1.01 26.13
N VAL A 240 5.90 0.29 26.41
CA VAL A 240 7.09 0.90 27.02
C VAL A 240 6.96 0.81 28.55
N PRO A 241 8.00 0.42 29.30
CA PRO A 241 7.98 0.47 30.76
C PRO A 241 7.71 1.90 31.24
N ALA A 242 6.93 2.07 32.30
CA ALA A 242 6.76 3.35 32.96
C ALA A 242 8.07 3.74 33.66
N ASP A 243 8.96 4.47 32.99
CA ASP A 243 10.05 5.20 33.64
C ASP A 243 9.75 6.71 33.65
N ASN A 244 10.25 7.41 34.67
CA ASN A 244 9.82 8.78 34.99
C ASN A 244 10.43 9.86 34.05
N HIS A 245 10.65 9.54 32.78
CA HIS A 245 11.22 10.42 31.76
C HIS A 245 10.20 10.86 30.68
N PHE A 246 8.90 10.69 30.94
CA PHE A 246 7.81 10.98 30.00
C PHE A 246 7.60 12.48 29.63
N ASP A 247 8.13 13.42 30.40
CA ASP A 247 7.71 14.84 30.24
C ASP A 247 8.36 15.57 29.05
N ASN A 248 9.52 15.13 28.56
CA ASN A 248 10.20 15.81 27.44
C ASN A 248 9.84 15.25 26.05
N TYR A 249 9.22 14.07 25.97
CA TYR A 249 8.85 13.45 24.68
C TYR A 249 7.43 13.87 24.24
N ILE A 250 6.52 14.13 25.18
CA ILE A 250 5.13 14.50 24.91
C ILE A 250 4.98 15.89 24.25
N GLY A 251 5.92 16.81 24.49
CA GLY A 251 5.86 18.18 23.96
C GLY A 251 6.00 18.28 22.44
N ILE A 252 6.68 17.32 21.80
CA ILE A 252 6.89 17.31 20.34
C ILE A 252 5.72 16.61 19.62
N TYR A 253 5.11 15.60 20.24
CA TYR A 253 4.04 14.79 19.62
C TYR A 253 2.64 15.39 19.77
N HIS A 254 2.36 16.15 20.84
CA HIS A 254 1.09 16.90 20.95
C HIS A 254 0.91 17.93 19.83
N SER A 255 2.00 18.42 19.22
CA SER A 255 1.93 19.31 18.06
C SER A 255 1.42 18.61 16.80
N TYR A 256 1.68 17.31 16.65
CA TYR A 256 1.47 16.58 15.40
C TYR A 256 0.06 15.99 15.30
N ILE A 257 -0.43 15.37 16.38
CA ILE A 257 -1.81 14.84 16.45
C ILE A 257 -2.83 15.99 16.42
N ASN A 258 -2.58 17.09 17.14
CA ASN A 258 -3.44 18.27 17.06
C ASN A 258 -3.43 18.94 15.68
N HIS A 259 -2.42 18.72 14.84
CA HIS A 259 -2.39 19.27 13.49
C HIS A 259 -3.31 18.49 12.55
N VAL A 260 -3.39 17.16 12.70
CA VAL A 260 -4.29 16.29 11.92
C VAL A 260 -5.74 16.45 12.39
N ASP A 261 -5.99 16.56 13.70
CA ASP A 261 -7.34 16.72 14.27
C ASP A 261 -7.93 18.13 14.07
N ASN A 262 -7.12 19.20 14.06
CA ASN A 262 -7.64 20.54 13.76
C ASN A 262 -7.95 20.74 12.27
N HIS A 263 -7.35 19.96 11.37
CA HIS A 263 -7.62 20.07 9.94
C HIS A 263 -8.95 19.45 9.54
N THR A 264 -9.30 18.29 10.10
CA THR A 264 -10.62 17.67 9.90
C THR A 264 -11.73 18.50 10.54
N ARG A 265 -11.55 19.02 11.77
CA ARG A 265 -12.55 19.92 12.39
C ARG A 265 -12.75 21.24 11.64
N ARG A 266 -11.72 21.83 11.03
CA ARG A 266 -11.86 23.08 10.26
C ARG A 266 -12.67 22.90 8.97
N ILE A 267 -12.58 21.74 8.31
CA ILE A 267 -13.36 21.46 7.09
C ILE A 267 -14.86 21.37 7.42
N TYR A 268 -15.24 20.75 8.55
CA TYR A 268 -16.63 20.70 9.01
C TYR A 268 -17.14 22.05 9.53
N HIS A 269 -16.30 22.84 10.20
CA HIS A 269 -16.71 24.16 10.70
C HIS A 269 -16.93 25.18 9.56
N SER A 270 -16.11 25.12 8.50
CA SER A 270 -16.28 25.99 7.33
C SER A 270 -17.53 25.66 6.50
N TYR A 271 -18.02 24.42 6.51
CA TYR A 271 -19.26 24.04 5.84
C TYR A 271 -20.51 24.54 6.60
N ALA A 272 -20.50 24.41 7.94
CA ALA A 272 -21.60 24.85 8.82
C ALA A 272 -21.76 26.39 8.87
N ILE A 273 -20.68 27.16 8.71
CA ILE A 273 -20.73 28.64 8.70
C ILE A 273 -21.42 29.18 7.43
N ASN A 274 -21.35 28.46 6.31
CA ASN A 274 -21.90 28.93 5.03
C ASN A 274 -23.37 28.54 4.79
N HIS A 275 -23.96 27.69 5.66
CA HIS A 275 -25.32 27.15 5.50
C HIS A 275 -26.09 27.19 6.84
N PRO A 276 -26.46 28.39 7.34
CA PRO A 276 -27.16 28.53 8.61
C PRO A 276 -28.60 28.00 8.47
N GLY A 277 -28.84 26.78 8.93
CA GLY A 277 -30.18 26.17 8.91
C GLY A 277 -30.22 24.64 8.96
N ILE A 278 -29.07 23.95 8.85
CA ILE A 278 -28.99 22.50 9.02
C ILE A 278 -28.60 22.21 10.48
N ASP A 279 -29.55 21.71 11.26
CA ASP A 279 -29.29 21.12 12.57
C ASP A 279 -28.49 19.80 12.36
N PRO A 280 -27.24 19.71 12.84
CA PRO A 280 -26.40 18.53 12.63
C PRO A 280 -26.96 17.27 13.31
N ASP A 281 -27.88 17.41 14.27
CA ASP A 281 -28.42 16.30 15.05
C ASP A 281 -29.72 15.71 14.48
N ASN A 282 -30.29 16.29 13.42
CA ASN A 282 -31.60 15.89 12.87
C ASN A 282 -31.61 15.52 11.38
N ASN A 283 -30.45 15.25 10.77
CA ASN A 283 -30.40 14.72 9.40
C ASN A 283 -30.43 13.17 9.42
N PRO A 284 -31.40 12.50 8.76
CA PRO A 284 -31.48 11.04 8.69
C PRO A 284 -30.31 10.34 7.96
N ASP A 285 -29.39 11.09 7.35
CA ASP A 285 -28.18 10.55 6.68
C ASP A 285 -26.92 10.50 7.58
N THR A 286 -27.09 10.57 8.91
CA THR A 286 -25.98 10.36 9.85
C THR A 286 -25.63 8.86 9.93
N HIS A 287 -24.75 8.41 9.03
CA HIS A 287 -23.98 7.20 9.27
C HIS A 287 -23.09 7.42 10.50
N LYS A 288 -23.53 6.84 11.63
CA LYS A 288 -22.72 6.67 12.84
C LYS A 288 -21.42 5.98 12.46
N HIS A 289 -20.31 6.72 12.36
CA HIS A 289 -19.00 6.13 12.63
C HIS A 289 -18.91 5.89 14.13
N ASN A 290 -19.48 4.76 14.58
CA ASN A 290 -19.14 4.19 15.87
C ASN A 290 -17.66 3.76 15.79
N PHE A 291 -16.76 4.61 16.25
CA PHE A 291 -15.61 4.07 16.97
C PHE A 291 -16.13 3.73 18.36
N ASP A 292 -16.17 2.43 18.65
CA ASP A 292 -16.55 1.89 19.95
C ASP A 292 -15.55 2.41 21.00
N TYR A 293 -15.93 3.48 21.69
CA TYR A 293 -15.30 3.89 22.94
C TYR A 293 -15.86 2.99 24.03
N ASP A 294 -15.15 1.91 24.36
CA ASP A 294 -15.45 1.13 25.57
C ASP A 294 -14.84 1.86 26.78
N GLU A 295 -15.54 2.89 27.27
CA GLU A 295 -15.33 3.38 28.65
C GLU A 295 -15.86 2.32 29.63
N ARG A 296 -15.11 1.23 29.78
CA ARG A 296 -15.28 0.34 30.93
C ARG A 296 -14.68 1.02 32.16
N ASN A 297 -15.55 1.79 32.81
CA ASN A 297 -15.50 2.28 34.18
C ASN A 297 -14.50 1.49 35.07
N SER A 298 -13.31 2.04 35.28
CA SER A 298 -12.38 1.56 36.30
C SER A 298 -12.13 2.67 37.31
N ASN A 299 -12.76 2.52 38.47
CA ASN A 299 -12.48 3.30 39.65
C ASN A 299 -11.00 3.16 40.05
N ASN A 300 -10.32 4.29 40.26
CA ASN A 300 -9.07 4.48 41.02
C ASN A 300 -8.12 3.28 41.11
N ASN A 301 -7.19 3.17 40.14
CA ASN A 301 -5.75 2.94 40.35
C ASN A 301 -5.08 2.62 39.00
N GLY A 302 -4.28 3.56 38.49
CA GLY A 302 -3.44 3.36 37.31
C GLY A 302 -4.16 3.65 35.99
N VAL A 303 -3.99 4.88 35.48
CA VAL A 303 -4.42 5.23 34.12
C VAL A 303 -3.45 4.57 33.15
N ASN A 304 -3.92 3.56 32.40
CA ASN A 304 -3.23 3.09 31.20
C ASN A 304 -3.48 4.13 30.10
N TYR A 305 -2.43 4.83 29.70
CA TYR A 305 -2.47 5.68 28.52
C TYR A 305 -2.16 4.82 27.29
N ASP A 306 -3.12 4.72 26.36
CA ASP A 306 -2.88 4.12 25.04
C ASP A 306 -2.18 5.15 24.16
N LEU A 307 -0.85 5.12 24.19
CA LEU A 307 0.02 5.97 23.39
C LEU A 307 0.41 5.21 22.12
N ARG A 308 -0.24 5.56 21.01
CA ARG A 308 0.09 5.04 19.68
C ARG A 308 1.36 5.72 19.18
N VAL A 309 2.48 5.03 19.35
CA VAL A 309 3.79 5.46 18.85
C VAL A 309 4.16 4.57 17.68
N ASN A 310 4.33 5.16 16.50
CA ASN A 310 5.01 4.51 15.38
C ASN A 310 6.49 4.38 15.75
N TYR A 311 7.09 3.18 15.67
CA TYR A 311 8.44 2.93 15.11
C TYR A 311 8.78 1.42 15.13
N ASN A 312 9.53 1.03 14.10
CA ASN A 312 10.34 -0.17 13.89
C ASN A 312 9.63 -1.53 13.78
N PHE A 313 9.46 -1.95 12.53
CA PHE A 313 9.35 -3.36 12.16
C PHE A 313 10.58 -4.12 12.69
N LEU A 314 10.37 -5.34 13.18
CA LEU A 314 11.43 -6.34 13.33
C LEU A 314 12.01 -6.61 11.94
N TYR A 315 13.00 -5.81 11.54
CA TYR A 315 13.84 -6.11 10.41
C TYR A 315 14.70 -7.32 10.74
N CYS A 316 14.63 -8.36 9.91
CA CYS A 316 15.85 -9.10 9.66
C CYS A 316 16.80 -8.17 8.94
N HIS A 317 17.96 -7.91 9.54
CA HIS A 317 19.05 -7.28 8.83
C HIS A 317 19.49 -8.22 7.69
N CYS A 318 19.02 -7.97 6.48
CA CYS A 318 19.58 -8.51 5.22
C CYS A 318 20.76 -7.64 4.75
N TRP A 319 21.53 -7.04 5.66
CA TRP A 319 22.78 -6.37 5.36
C TRP A 319 23.91 -7.36 5.60
N GLU A 320 24.29 -8.09 4.55
CA GLU A 320 25.61 -8.72 4.31
C GLU A 320 25.46 -9.82 3.25
N MET A 321 25.32 -9.47 1.96
CA MET A 321 25.69 -10.36 0.83
C MET A 321 25.91 -9.55 -0.47
N TRP A 322 26.72 -8.49 -0.45
CA TRP A 322 27.46 -8.01 -1.64
C TRP A 322 28.76 -7.36 -1.20
#